data_AF-A0A1V5FGR0-F1
#
_entry.id   AF-A0A1V5FGR0-F1
#
_cell.length_a   1.000
_cell.length_b   1.000
_cell.length_c   1.000
_cell.angle_alpha   90.00
_cell.angle_beta   90.00
_cell.angle_gamma   90.00
#
_symmetry.space_group_name_H-M   'P 1'
#
loop_
_entity.id
_entity.type
_entity.pdbx_description
1 polymer ?
#
loop_
_entity_poly.entity_id
_entity_poly.type
_entity_poly.pdbx_seq_one_letter_code
_entity_poly.pdbx_strand_id
1 'polypeptide(L)' 'MWRELSGAEPEINVIHAGLECGVIGDRIAGMEMISLGPTIRDPHSPRERVSLGSVGRTYDFLVKLLARLAQG' A
#
# COMPACT_ATOMS: atom_id res chain seq x y z
N MET A 1 -3.34 -8.60 -11.07
CA MET A 1 -3.77 -8.57 -9.65
C MET A 1 -4.47 -7.27 -9.27
N TRP A 2 -3.80 -6.11 -9.24
CA TRP A 2 -4.48 -4.85 -8.87
C TRP A 2 -5.57 -4.45 -9.87
N ARG A 3 -5.29 -4.50 -11.18
CA ARG A 3 -6.28 -4.25 -12.24
C ARG A 3 -7.52 -5.14 -12.12
N GLU A 4 -7.34 -6.40 -11.78
CA GLU A 4 -8.46 -7.34 -11.59
C GLU A 4 -9.34 -6.96 -10.39
N LEU A 5 -8.75 -6.45 -9.31
CA LEU A 5 -9.47 -6.07 -8.08
C LEU A 5 -10.10 -4.67 -8.16
N SER A 6 -9.51 -3.75 -8.91
CA SER A 6 -9.90 -2.34 -8.92
C SER A 6 -10.51 -1.85 -10.23
N GLY A 7 -10.37 -2.62 -11.32
CA GLY A 7 -10.74 -2.20 -12.67
C GLY A 7 -9.77 -1.20 -13.33
N ALA A 8 -8.71 -0.79 -12.64
CA ALA A 8 -7.76 0.22 -13.10
C ALA A 8 -6.31 -0.22 -12.88
N GLU A 9 -5.37 0.34 -13.65
CA GLU A 9 -3.94 0.13 -13.34
C GLU A 9 -3.55 0.78 -12.02
N PRO A 10 -2.58 0.21 -11.28
CA PRO A 10 -2.06 0.87 -10.09
C PRO A 10 -1.25 2.09 -10.53
N GLU A 11 -1.43 3.20 -9.83
CA GLU A 11 -0.55 4.35 -9.96
C GLU A 11 0.72 4.09 -9.15
N ILE A 12 1.88 4.15 -9.80
CA ILE A 12 3.19 4.02 -9.15
C ILE A 12 3.74 5.42 -8.93
N ASN A 13 3.81 5.83 -7.67
CA ASN A 13 4.16 7.19 -7.29
C ASN A 13 5.17 7.22 -6.14
N VAL A 14 5.85 8.36 -6.02
CA VAL A 14 6.53 8.80 -4.80
C VAL A 14 5.73 9.93 -4.18
N ILE A 15 5.73 10.04 -2.86
CA ILE A 15 5.01 11.10 -2.15
C ILE A 15 5.99 12.09 -1.52
N HIS A 16 5.60 13.37 -1.45
CA HIS A 16 6.34 14.39 -0.70
C HIS A 16 5.92 14.35 0.78
N ALA A 17 6.19 13.23 1.45
CA ALA A 17 5.93 13.00 2.86
C ALA A 17 6.92 11.96 3.41
N GLY A 18 7.06 11.91 4.74
CA GLY A 18 7.86 10.88 5.40
C GLY A 18 7.14 9.53 5.41
N LEU A 19 7.86 8.48 5.00
CA LEU A 19 7.48 7.08 5.16
C LEU A 19 8.59 6.33 5.87
N GLU A 20 8.25 5.37 6.73
CA GLU A 20 9.24 4.56 7.44
C GLU A 20 10.09 3.72 6.48
N CYS A 21 9.60 3.42 5.27
CA CYS A 21 10.37 2.73 4.22
C CYS A 21 11.73 3.41 3.94
N GLY A 22 11.83 4.74 4.06
CA GLY A 22 13.10 5.45 3.89
C GLY A 22 14.12 5.07 4.99
N VAL A 23 13.68 5.02 6.24
CA VAL A 23 14.53 4.67 7.39
C VAL A 23 14.83 3.17 7.43
N ILE A 24 13.86 2.33 7.09
CA ILE A 24 14.01 0.87 7.07
C ILE A 24 15.00 0.46 5.97
N GLY A 25 14.87 1.02 4.76
CA GLY A 25 15.75 0.71 3.63
C GLY A 25 17.20 1.12 3.85
N ASP A 26 17.42 2.24 4.54
CA ASP A 26 18.76 2.71 4.92
C ASP A 26 19.46 1.72 5.88
N ARG A 27 18.69 1.03 6.73
CA ARG A 27 19.22 0.09 7.73
C ARG A 27 19.40 -1.33 7.22
N ILE A 28 18.66 -1.75 6.19
CA ILE A 28 18.66 -3.13 5.71
C ILE A 28 19.05 -3.16 4.24
N ALA A 29 20.35 -3.32 4.00
CA ALA A 29 20.91 -3.41 2.66
C ALA A 29 20.26 -4.53 1.84
N GLY A 30 19.83 -4.20 0.63
CA GLY A 30 19.23 -5.17 -0.30
C GLY A 30 17.75 -5.48 -0.04
N MET A 31 17.08 -4.82 0.91
CA MET A 31 15.65 -4.99 1.14
C MET A 31 14.83 -4.36 0.00
N GLU A 32 14.11 -5.18 -0.77
CA GLU A 32 13.09 -4.72 -1.71
C GLU A 32 11.80 -4.38 -0.98
N MET A 33 11.23 -3.20 -1.26
CA MET A 33 10.07 -2.69 -0.53
C MET A 33 9.08 -1.99 -1.44
N ILE A 34 7.81 -2.10 -1.07
CA ILE A 34 6.71 -1.28 -1.59
C ILE A 34 5.91 -0.75 -0.39
N SER A 35 5.27 0.40 -0.56
CA SER A 35 4.27 0.93 0.38
C SER A 35 2.91 0.94 -0.31
N LEU A 36 1.88 0.45 0.39
CA LEU A 36 0.50 0.38 -0.11
C LEU A 36 -0.48 0.54 1.05
N GLY A 37 -1.68 1.05 0.78
CA GLY A 37 -2.69 1.26 1.80
C GLY A 37 -4.05 1.68 1.24
N PRO A 38 -5.09 1.69 2.09
CA PRO A 38 -6.41 2.17 1.70
C PRO A 38 -6.41 3.68 1.51
N THR A 39 -7.47 4.19 0.88
CA THR A 39 -7.69 5.63 0.75
C THR A 39 -8.13 6.22 2.09
N ILE A 40 -7.24 6.98 2.71
CA ILE A 40 -7.48 7.79 3.91
C ILE A 40 -7.56 9.26 3.50
N ARG A 41 -8.51 10.01 4.05
CA ARG A 41 -8.67 11.45 3.80
C ARG A 41 -8.55 12.22 5.10
N ASP A 42 -7.90 13.39 4.99
CA ASP A 42 -7.65 14.32 6.09
C ASP A 42 -6.94 13.66 7.30
N PRO A 43 -5.88 12.84 7.09
CA PRO A 43 -5.16 12.21 8.19
C PRO A 43 -4.56 13.27 9.12
N HIS A 44 -4.45 12.95 10.41
CA HIS A 44 -3.98 13.87 11.47
C HIS A 44 -4.93 15.02 11.77
N SER A 45 -6.22 14.88 11.45
CA SER A 45 -7.24 15.87 11.79
C SER A 45 -8.47 15.20 12.43
N PRO A 46 -9.30 15.95 13.17
CA PRO A 46 -10.59 15.42 13.65
C PRO A 46 -11.56 14.99 12.53
N ARG A 47 -11.24 15.28 11.26
CA ARG A 47 -12.02 14.87 10.08
C ARG A 47 -11.45 13.63 9.38
N GLU A 48 -10.43 13.02 9.97
CA GLU A 48 -9.80 11.81 9.46
C GLU A 48 -10.85 10.72 9.23
N ARG A 49 -10.84 10.15 8.02
CA ARG A 49 -11.76 9.08 7.65
C ARG A 49 -11.14 8.17 6.60
N VAL A 50 -11.57 6.91 6.60
CA VAL A 50 -11.12 5.87 5.67
C VAL A 50 -12.26 5.39 4.79
N SER A 51 -11.95 5.11 3.51
CA SER A 51 -12.93 4.51 2.59
C SER A 51 -13.03 3.00 2.80
N LEU A 52 -14.17 2.52 3.29
CA LEU A 52 -14.44 1.08 3.51
C LEU A 52 -14.21 0.24 2.24
N GLY A 53 -14.66 0.73 1.08
CA GLY A 53 -14.45 0.02 -0.19
C GLY A 53 -12.96 -0.10 -0.56
N SER A 54 -12.14 0.92 -0.23
CA SER A 54 -10.69 0.85 -0.46
C SER A 54 -9.98 -0.09 0.52
N VAL A 55 -10.49 -0.23 1.75
CA VAL A 55 -9.97 -1.19 2.73
C VAL A 55 -10.12 -2.61 2.21
N GLY A 56 -11.31 -2.98 1.71
CA GLY A 56 -11.55 -4.30 1.12
C GLY A 56 -10.59 -4.61 -0.03
N ARG A 57 -10.48 -3.70 -1.02
CA ARG A 57 -9.56 -3.88 -2.16
C ARG A 57 -8.09 -3.99 -1.73
N THR A 58 -7.67 -3.20 -0.74
CA THR A 58 -6.29 -3.24 -0.22
C THR A 58 -6.01 -4.58 0.46
N TYR A 59 -6.96 -5.08 1.26
CA TYR A 59 -6.85 -6.38 1.91
C TYR A 59 -6.77 -7.51 0.88
N ASP A 60 -7.67 -7.53 -0.11
CA ASP A 60 -7.67 -8.55 -1.15
C ASP A 60 -6.36 -8.54 -1.96
N PHE A 61 -5.82 -7.34 -2.23
CA PHE A 61 -4.54 -7.20 -2.90
C PHE A 61 -3.39 -7.75 -2.04
N LEU A 62 -3.35 -7.41 -0.75
CA LEU A 62 -2.34 -7.90 0.19
C LEU A 62 -2.35 -9.43 0.28
N VAL A 63 -3.52 -10.04 0.46
CA VAL A 63 -3.66 -11.51 0.54
C VAL A 63 -3.17 -12.17 -0.74
N LYS A 64 -3.58 -11.68 -1.91
CA LYS A 64 -3.13 -12.25 -3.20
C LYS A 64 -1.62 -12.03 -3.43
N LEU A 65 -1.06 -10.89 -2.99
CA LEU A 65 0.37 -10.62 -3.07
C LEU A 65 1.16 -11.63 -2.22
N LEU A 66 0.78 -11.81 -0.96
CA LEU A 66 1.41 -12.76 -0.06
C LEU A 66 1.29 -14.20 -0.58
N ALA A 67 0.11 -14.59 -1.09
CA ALA A 67 -0.09 -15.92 -1.67
C ALA A 67 0.83 -16.16 -2.88
N ARG A 68 1.12 -15.14 -3.70
CA ARG A 68 2.09 -15.25 -4.80
C ARG A 68 3.53 -15.33 -4.31
N LEU A 69 3.90 -14.51 -3.32
CA LEU A 69 5.26 -14.52 -2.77
C LEU A 69 5.58 -15.82 -2.03
N ALA A 70 4.58 -16.43 -1.40
CA ALA A 70 4.72 -17.71 -0.69
C ALA A 70 4.83 -18.94 -1.62
N GLN A 71 4.60 -18.79 -2.92
CA GLN A 71 4.79 -19.84 -3.93
C GLN A 71 6.24 -19.92 -4.43
N GLY A 72 7.14 -19.12 -3.86
CA GLY A 72 8.59 -19.18 -4.09
C GLY A 72 9.25 -20.41 -3.48
#